data_AF-A0A9W8QJ25-F1
#
_entry.id   AF-A0A9W8QJ25-F1
#
_cell.length_a   1.000
_cell.length_b   1.000
_cell.length_c   1.000
_cell.angle_alpha   90.00
_cell.angle_beta   90.00
_cell.angle_gamma   90.00
#
_symmetry.space_group_name_H-M   'P 1'
#
loop_
_entity.id
_entity.type
_entity.pdbx_description
1 polymer ?
#
loop_
_entity_poly.entity_id
_entity_poly.type
_entity_poly.pdbx_seq_one_letter_code
_entity_poly.pdbx_strand_id
1 'polypeptide(L)'
;MTKANLTLSYTGGRPSTIGIAAVNEVLRAVGVRVSQTPVPAEAYPILEASKTRAISEDEQAELISKFSLDRNGLLAQVQLAGRTPEVRDGGNLNTSEHNVAPYPKVYDMQAMDEAGRKFVLGRFGRLHVNTADEGGVGIDEVMTVVSGGPMTWFFRLPDGVIVKLSVPAVEIGDQAWRLSYPGKRPHGAFLDAQHGLVVAYAHGPKEFVIRYESSSAEGAAALGTNPWIDFGGNAPRMLDNVSS
;
A
#
# COMPACT_ATOMS: atom_id res chain seq x y z
N MET A 1 -13.94 -0.28 23.60
CA MET A 1 -13.90 -1.03 22.32
C MET A 1 -12.51 -1.63 22.18
N THR A 2 -12.38 -2.91 21.87
CA THR A 2 -11.11 -3.56 21.55
C THR A 2 -10.61 -3.03 20.19
N LYS A 3 -9.34 -2.61 20.11
CA LYS A 3 -8.72 -2.21 18.85
C LYS A 3 -8.78 -3.38 17.87
N ALA A 4 -9.17 -3.10 16.63
CA ALA A 4 -9.19 -4.12 15.58
C ALA A 4 -7.77 -4.62 15.28
N ASN A 5 -7.64 -5.92 14.99
CA ASN A 5 -6.34 -6.54 14.69
C ASN A 5 -6.04 -6.52 13.20
N LEU A 6 -4.75 -6.48 12.86
CA LEU A 6 -4.27 -6.75 11.51
C LEU A 6 -4.76 -8.13 11.05
N THR A 7 -5.43 -8.17 9.90
CA THR A 7 -6.09 -9.39 9.42
C THR A 7 -5.71 -9.67 7.97
N LEU A 8 -5.37 -10.91 7.66
CA LEU A 8 -5.13 -11.41 6.31
C LEU A 8 -6.23 -12.42 5.96
N SER A 9 -7.06 -12.08 5.00
CA SER A 9 -8.15 -12.94 4.50
C SER A 9 -7.78 -13.55 3.15
N TYR A 10 -8.34 -14.71 2.84
CA TYR A 10 -7.96 -15.52 1.68
C TYR A 10 -9.17 -15.76 0.77
N THR A 11 -8.96 -15.71 -0.54
CA THR A 11 -9.95 -16.25 -1.49
C THR A 11 -10.11 -17.75 -1.26
N GLY A 12 -11.31 -18.29 -1.47
CA GLY A 12 -11.56 -19.74 -1.33
C GLY A 12 -11.84 -20.22 0.09
N GLY A 13 -12.20 -19.31 1.01
CA GLY A 13 -12.82 -19.68 2.31
C GLY A 13 -11.86 -20.19 3.40
N ARG A 14 -10.54 -20.12 3.20
CA ARG A 14 -9.57 -20.41 4.26
C ARG A 14 -9.75 -19.43 5.43
N PRO A 15 -9.64 -19.88 6.70
CA PRO A 15 -9.72 -18.99 7.86
C PRO A 15 -8.69 -17.86 7.80
N SER A 16 -9.10 -16.66 8.20
CA SER A 16 -8.22 -15.49 8.22
C SER A 16 -7.08 -15.67 9.24
N THR A 17 -5.92 -15.13 8.89
CA THR A 17 -4.77 -15.02 9.80
C THR A 17 -4.81 -13.68 10.51
N ILE A 18 -4.62 -13.67 11.83
CA ILE A 18 -4.79 -12.47 12.66
C ILE A 18 -3.49 -12.19 13.42
N GLY A 19 -3.11 -10.91 13.48
CA GLY A 19 -1.97 -10.43 14.24
C GLY A 19 -0.67 -10.35 13.43
N ILE A 20 0.21 -9.42 13.84
CA ILE A 20 1.40 -9.02 13.08
C ILE A 20 2.32 -10.19 12.78
N ALA A 21 2.65 -11.00 13.79
CA ALA A 21 3.60 -12.10 13.64
C ALA A 21 3.09 -13.16 12.63
N ALA A 22 1.87 -13.65 12.82
CA ALA A 22 1.27 -14.68 11.97
C ALA A 22 1.01 -14.16 10.54
N VAL A 23 0.56 -12.91 10.39
CA VAL A 23 0.38 -12.29 9.06
C VAL A 23 1.73 -12.17 8.34
N ASN A 24 2.78 -11.71 9.02
CA ASN A 24 4.11 -11.61 8.43
C ASN A 24 4.72 -12.96 8.06
N GLU A 25 4.44 -14.02 8.81
CA GLU A 25 4.88 -15.37 8.48
C GLU A 25 4.39 -15.80 7.09
N VAL A 26 3.11 -15.54 6.80
CA VAL A 26 2.50 -15.83 5.49
C VAL A 26 3.04 -14.89 4.41
N LEU A 27 3.03 -13.58 4.68
CA LEU A 27 3.39 -12.55 3.71
C LEU A 27 4.88 -12.55 3.33
N ARG A 28 5.74 -13.16 4.16
CA ARG A 28 7.16 -13.33 3.85
C ARG A 28 7.39 -14.10 2.55
N ALA A 29 6.50 -15.03 2.19
CA ALA A 29 6.60 -15.79 0.94
C ALA A 29 6.56 -14.88 -0.31
N VAL A 30 5.92 -13.72 -0.20
CA VAL A 30 5.83 -12.71 -1.26
C VAL A 30 6.66 -11.46 -0.94
N GLY A 31 7.51 -11.54 0.07
CA GLY A 31 8.40 -10.46 0.48
C GLY A 31 7.67 -9.21 0.96
N VAL A 32 6.47 -9.39 1.52
CA VAL A 32 5.70 -8.32 2.14
C VAL A 32 5.91 -8.37 3.65
N ARG A 33 6.03 -7.19 4.27
CA ARG A 33 6.09 -7.05 5.72
C ARG A 33 5.19 -5.93 6.18
N VAL A 34 4.52 -6.18 7.31
CA VAL A 34 3.77 -5.19 8.07
C VAL A 34 4.43 -5.01 9.44
N SER A 35 4.57 -3.79 9.89
CA SER A 35 5.03 -3.44 11.23
C SER A 35 4.24 -2.26 11.78
N GLN A 36 4.47 -1.95 13.04
CA GLN A 36 4.00 -0.71 13.65
C GLN A 36 5.18 0.23 13.89
N THR A 37 4.93 1.53 13.78
CA THR A 37 5.90 2.59 14.05
C THR A 37 5.25 3.68 14.90
N PRO A 38 5.99 4.31 15.84
CA PRO A 38 5.46 5.44 16.59
C PRO A 38 5.00 6.58 15.68
N VAL A 39 3.91 7.24 16.06
CA VAL A 39 3.46 8.50 15.48
C VAL A 39 4.03 9.63 16.35
N PRO A 40 4.84 10.55 15.80
CA PRO A 40 5.31 11.71 16.54
C PRO A 40 4.14 12.58 17.02
N ALA A 41 4.16 13.01 18.28
CA ALA A 41 3.08 13.80 18.86
C ALA A 41 2.89 15.15 18.14
N GLU A 42 3.95 15.68 17.54
CA GLU A 42 3.95 16.88 16.71
C GLU A 42 3.07 16.74 15.48
N ALA A 43 2.81 15.52 14.99
CA ALA A 43 1.93 15.29 13.85
C ALA A 43 0.44 15.36 14.23
N TYR A 44 0.09 15.20 15.52
CA TYR A 44 -1.31 15.07 15.95
C TYR A 44 -2.24 16.19 15.48
N PRO A 45 -1.85 17.49 15.46
CA PRO A 45 -2.72 18.53 14.94
C PRO A 45 -3.13 18.32 13.48
N ILE A 46 -2.18 17.88 12.64
CA ILE A 46 -2.43 17.57 11.22
C ILE A 46 -3.34 16.35 11.11
N LEU A 47 -3.06 15.30 11.89
CA LEU A 47 -3.85 14.07 11.87
C LEU A 47 -5.29 14.31 12.34
N GLU A 48 -5.52 15.16 13.34
CA GLU A 48 -6.86 15.56 13.78
C GLU A 48 -7.60 16.36 12.69
N ALA A 49 -6.92 17.33 12.07
CA ALA A 49 -7.52 18.11 10.98
C ALA A 49 -7.94 17.23 9.79
N SER A 50 -7.13 16.21 9.48
CA SER A 50 -7.40 15.25 8.39
C SER A 50 -8.68 14.43 8.56
N LYS A 51 -9.29 14.41 9.75
CA LYS A 51 -10.57 13.72 9.98
C LYS A 51 -11.72 14.42 9.26
N THR A 52 -11.64 15.74 9.07
CA THR A 52 -12.76 16.56 8.60
C THR A 52 -12.47 17.37 7.34
N ARG A 53 -11.20 17.50 6.94
CA ARG A 53 -10.80 18.26 5.74
C ARG A 53 -9.53 17.69 5.10
N ALA A 54 -9.30 18.07 3.86
CA ALA A 54 -8.02 17.86 3.21
C ALA A 54 -6.90 18.66 3.93
N ILE A 55 -5.70 18.10 3.96
CA ILE A 55 -4.51 18.76 4.51
C ILE A 55 -3.78 19.59 3.44
N SER A 56 -3.16 20.69 3.86
CA SER A 56 -2.42 21.60 2.97
C SER A 56 -1.11 20.99 2.49
N GLU A 57 -0.49 21.60 1.48
CA GLU A 57 0.83 21.18 1.00
C GLU A 57 1.92 21.29 2.07
N ASP A 58 1.88 22.35 2.91
CA ASP A 58 2.79 22.51 4.05
C ASP A 58 2.61 21.40 5.08
N GLU A 59 1.36 21.03 5.38
CA GLU A 59 1.02 19.92 6.29
C GLU A 59 1.50 18.57 5.72
N GLN A 60 1.38 18.37 4.40
CA GLN A 60 1.92 17.17 3.73
C GLN A 60 3.45 17.11 3.81
N ALA A 61 4.14 18.23 3.55
CA ALA A 61 5.60 18.32 3.64
C ALA A 61 6.09 18.07 5.08
N GLU A 62 5.36 18.58 6.07
CA GLU A 62 5.64 18.31 7.48
C GLU A 62 5.51 16.81 7.78
N LEU A 63 4.41 16.15 7.38
CA LEU A 63 4.23 14.71 7.58
C LEU A 63 5.34 13.88 6.93
N ILE A 64 5.72 14.21 5.68
CA ILE A 64 6.84 13.55 5.00
C ILE A 64 8.14 13.70 5.82
N SER A 65 8.40 14.88 6.37
CA SER A 65 9.56 15.12 7.23
C SER A 65 9.52 14.28 8.51
N LYS A 66 8.37 14.25 9.22
CA LYS A 66 8.20 13.49 10.47
C LYS A 66 8.32 11.98 10.29
N PHE A 67 7.88 11.45 9.15
CA PHE A 67 7.94 10.02 8.82
C PHE A 67 9.08 9.67 7.89
N SER A 68 10.08 10.55 7.79
CA SER A 68 11.17 10.42 6.81
C SER A 68 11.91 9.10 6.92
N LEU A 69 12.15 8.51 5.74
CA LEU A 69 13.03 7.37 5.57
C LEU A 69 14.14 7.78 4.61
N ASP A 70 15.37 7.79 5.11
CA ASP A 70 16.54 7.90 4.24
C ASP A 70 16.78 6.56 3.50
N ARG A 71 17.82 6.53 2.66
CA ARG A 71 18.20 5.32 1.91
C ARG A 71 18.38 4.11 2.83
N ASN A 72 19.03 4.29 3.97
CA ASN A 72 19.32 3.19 4.89
C ASN A 72 18.02 2.69 5.54
N GLY A 73 17.12 3.59 5.91
CA GLY A 73 15.79 3.26 6.43
C GLY A 73 14.95 2.48 5.42
N LEU A 74 14.96 2.89 4.15
CA LEU A 74 14.26 2.20 3.06
C LEU A 74 14.84 0.79 2.82
N LEU A 75 16.17 0.69 2.69
CA LEU A 75 16.85 -0.61 2.53
C LEU A 75 16.63 -1.53 3.74
N ALA A 76 16.56 -0.98 4.95
CA ALA A 76 16.22 -1.75 6.14
C ALA A 76 14.80 -2.34 6.05
N GLN A 77 13.81 -1.59 5.52
CA GLN A 77 12.46 -2.15 5.31
C GLN A 77 12.46 -3.32 4.33
N VAL A 78 13.21 -3.19 3.23
CA VAL A 78 13.40 -4.25 2.23
C VAL A 78 14.00 -5.50 2.88
N GLN A 79 15.08 -5.35 3.65
CA GLN A 79 15.74 -6.45 4.35
C GLN A 79 14.85 -7.11 5.41
N LEU A 80 14.13 -6.30 6.20
CA LEU A 80 13.19 -6.81 7.20
C LEU A 80 12.05 -7.62 6.56
N ALA A 81 11.68 -7.30 5.32
CA ALA A 81 10.72 -8.08 4.52
C ALA A 81 11.32 -9.38 3.92
N GLY A 82 12.60 -9.65 4.16
CA GLY A 82 13.30 -10.83 3.63
C GLY A 82 13.67 -10.70 2.15
N ARG A 83 13.76 -9.48 1.63
CA ARG A 83 14.07 -9.21 0.23
C ARG A 83 15.46 -8.60 0.06
N THR A 84 15.95 -8.64 -1.17
CA THR A 84 16.99 -7.73 -1.66
C THR A 84 16.31 -6.57 -2.42
N PRO A 85 16.91 -5.38 -2.45
CA PRO A 85 16.31 -4.27 -3.19
C PRO A 85 16.28 -4.55 -4.69
N GLU A 86 15.24 -4.08 -5.38
CA GLU A 86 15.04 -4.30 -6.82
C GLU A 86 16.17 -3.66 -7.65
N VAL A 87 16.68 -2.51 -7.20
CA VAL A 87 17.87 -1.86 -7.74
C VAL A 87 18.97 -1.89 -6.68
N ARG A 88 20.21 -2.17 -7.12
CA ARG A 88 21.40 -2.11 -6.26
C ARG A 88 21.44 -0.80 -5.46
N ASP A 89 21.70 -0.92 -4.17
CA ASP A 89 21.74 0.18 -3.19
C ASP A 89 20.43 1.01 -3.11
N GLY A 90 19.31 0.47 -3.62
CA GLY A 90 17.99 1.09 -3.58
C GLY A 90 17.69 2.05 -4.75
N GLY A 91 18.66 2.31 -5.64
CA GLY A 91 18.43 3.14 -6.82
C GLY A 91 18.07 4.61 -6.51
N ASN A 92 17.15 5.18 -7.28
CA ASN A 92 16.66 6.55 -7.11
C ASN A 92 15.60 6.61 -6.00
N LEU A 93 15.78 7.54 -5.05
CA LEU A 93 14.85 7.76 -3.92
C LEU A 93 13.68 8.68 -4.29
N ASN A 94 13.80 9.40 -5.41
CA ASN A 94 12.77 10.25 -5.99
C ASN A 94 12.19 9.59 -7.25
N THR A 95 11.93 8.28 -7.18
CA THR A 95 11.30 7.55 -8.29
C THR A 95 9.90 8.12 -8.54
N SER A 96 9.46 8.10 -9.79
CA SER A 96 8.14 8.60 -10.18
C SER A 96 7.47 7.67 -11.19
N GLU A 97 6.14 7.66 -11.20
CA GLU A 97 5.45 7.25 -12.41
C GLU A 97 5.66 8.33 -13.48
N HIS A 98 5.74 7.96 -14.76
CA HIS A 98 5.85 8.93 -15.85
C HIS A 98 4.77 10.03 -15.76
N ASN A 99 5.21 11.28 -15.84
CA ASN A 99 4.36 12.48 -15.77
C ASN A 99 3.58 12.66 -14.46
N VAL A 100 3.98 11.97 -13.39
CA VAL A 100 3.44 12.15 -12.04
C VAL A 100 4.56 12.69 -11.15
N ALA A 101 4.21 13.50 -10.14
CA ALA A 101 5.18 13.93 -9.12
C ALA A 101 5.94 12.72 -8.53
N PRO A 102 7.22 12.87 -8.15
CA PRO A 102 8.00 11.79 -7.55
C PRO A 102 7.55 11.46 -6.14
N TYR A 103 7.99 10.31 -5.64
CA TYR A 103 7.95 10.00 -4.22
C TYR A 103 9.02 10.78 -3.44
N PRO A 104 8.82 10.99 -2.12
CA PRO A 104 7.66 10.58 -1.30
C PRO A 104 6.39 11.40 -1.54
N LYS A 105 5.23 10.85 -1.12
CA LYS A 105 3.90 11.47 -1.25
C LYS A 105 3.05 11.26 -0.01
N VAL A 106 1.99 12.06 0.14
CA VAL A 106 0.90 11.82 1.07
C VAL A 106 -0.38 11.52 0.28
N TYR A 107 -0.99 10.36 0.53
CA TYR A 107 -2.35 10.09 0.07
C TYR A 107 -3.32 10.54 1.16
N ASP A 108 -4.14 11.54 0.82
CA ASP A 108 -5.16 12.09 1.70
C ASP A 108 -6.56 11.76 1.17
N MET A 109 -7.32 10.98 1.96
CA MET A 109 -8.65 10.56 1.56
C MET A 109 -9.66 11.72 1.53
N GLN A 110 -9.43 12.80 2.29
CA GLN A 110 -10.30 13.98 2.28
C GLN A 110 -10.03 14.91 1.10
N ALA A 111 -8.87 14.78 0.43
CA ALA A 111 -8.55 15.51 -0.79
C ALA A 111 -9.23 14.94 -2.03
N MET A 112 -9.83 13.75 -1.94
CA MET A 112 -10.48 13.06 -3.05
C MET A 112 -11.98 13.35 -3.06
N ASP A 113 -12.44 14.02 -4.11
CA ASP A 113 -13.86 14.07 -4.47
C ASP A 113 -14.35 12.70 -4.95
N GLU A 114 -15.65 12.57 -5.23
CA GLU A 114 -16.25 11.29 -5.63
C GLU A 114 -15.62 10.72 -6.92
N ALA A 115 -15.36 11.57 -7.90
CA ALA A 115 -14.77 11.18 -9.17
C ALA A 115 -13.31 10.74 -9.00
N GLY A 116 -12.52 11.50 -8.23
CA GLY A 116 -11.14 11.18 -7.86
C GLY A 116 -11.07 9.87 -7.07
N ARG A 117 -11.96 9.67 -6.10
CA ARG A 117 -12.05 8.42 -5.33
C ARG A 117 -12.35 7.24 -6.24
N LYS A 118 -13.35 7.35 -7.12
CA LYS A 118 -13.68 6.31 -8.11
C LYS A 118 -12.49 5.98 -9.00
N PHE A 119 -11.76 6.99 -9.48
CA PHE A 119 -10.56 6.81 -10.30
C PHE A 119 -9.45 6.08 -9.53
N VAL A 120 -9.13 6.54 -8.30
CA VAL A 120 -8.10 5.96 -7.43
C VAL A 120 -8.42 4.49 -7.11
N LEU A 121 -9.66 4.18 -6.72
CA LEU A 121 -10.08 2.81 -6.43
C LEU A 121 -10.05 1.91 -7.67
N GLY A 122 -10.43 2.43 -8.85
CA GLY A 122 -10.39 1.68 -10.10
C GLY A 122 -8.96 1.40 -10.58
N ARG A 123 -8.07 2.35 -10.31
CA ARG A 123 -6.64 2.27 -10.63
C ARG A 123 -5.93 1.29 -9.69
N PHE A 124 -5.86 1.60 -8.40
CA PHE A 124 -5.07 0.82 -7.45
C PHE A 124 -5.76 -0.47 -6.98
N GLY A 125 -7.09 -0.57 -7.12
CA GLY A 125 -7.82 -1.78 -6.73
C GLY A 125 -7.50 -2.99 -7.59
N ARG A 126 -7.16 -2.79 -8.87
CA ARG A 126 -6.72 -3.88 -9.75
C ARG A 126 -5.31 -4.31 -9.36
N LEU A 127 -5.05 -5.61 -9.42
CA LEU A 127 -3.70 -6.13 -9.26
C LEU A 127 -2.81 -5.62 -10.39
N HIS A 128 -1.65 -5.09 -10.04
CA HIS A 128 -0.68 -4.54 -10.97
C HIS A 128 0.76 -4.82 -10.51
N VAL A 129 1.69 -4.53 -11.40
CA VAL A 129 3.12 -4.43 -11.08
C VAL A 129 3.64 -3.05 -11.47
N ASN A 130 4.64 -2.56 -10.75
CA ASN A 130 5.28 -1.27 -10.95
C ASN A 130 6.72 -1.52 -11.42
N THR A 131 6.97 -1.39 -12.72
CA THR A 131 8.27 -1.69 -13.34
C THR A 131 8.72 -0.60 -14.31
N ALA A 132 10.03 -0.47 -14.53
CA ALA A 132 10.59 0.49 -15.48
C ALA A 132 10.12 0.22 -16.93
N ASP A 133 10.23 -1.03 -17.37
CA ASP A 133 9.82 -1.53 -18.68
C ASP A 133 9.17 -2.92 -18.53
N GLU A 134 8.74 -3.52 -19.65
CA GLU A 134 8.13 -4.86 -19.62
C GLU A 134 9.16 -5.91 -19.21
N GLY A 135 8.89 -6.63 -18.11
CA GLY A 135 9.84 -7.59 -17.52
C GLY A 135 10.99 -6.94 -16.74
N GLY A 136 11.02 -5.60 -16.69
CA GLY A 136 12.06 -4.79 -16.11
C GLY A 136 12.22 -4.87 -14.60
N VAL A 137 13.11 -4.00 -14.11
CA VAL A 137 13.32 -3.82 -12.68
C VAL A 137 12.09 -3.16 -12.05
N GLY A 138 11.68 -3.65 -10.88
CA GLY A 138 10.57 -3.08 -10.12
C GLY A 138 11.00 -1.89 -9.24
N ILE A 139 10.02 -1.30 -8.58
CA ILE A 139 10.26 -0.42 -7.42
C ILE A 139 10.09 -1.19 -6.11
N ASP A 140 10.70 -0.68 -5.06
CA ASP A 140 10.45 -1.06 -3.68
C ASP A 140 9.55 -0.02 -3.04
N GLU A 141 8.46 -0.44 -2.40
CA GLU A 141 7.46 0.47 -1.83
C GLU A 141 7.40 0.34 -0.30
N VAL A 142 7.19 1.48 0.36
CA VAL A 142 6.92 1.58 1.79
C VAL A 142 5.73 2.51 2.02
N MET A 143 4.63 1.95 2.52
CA MET A 143 3.40 2.69 2.81
C MET A 143 3.20 2.79 4.32
N THR A 144 3.04 3.99 4.86
CA THR A 144 2.79 4.21 6.29
C THR A 144 1.42 4.84 6.49
N VAL A 145 0.45 4.07 7.01
CA VAL A 145 -0.86 4.59 7.43
C VAL A 145 -0.70 5.29 8.77
N VAL A 146 -0.87 6.61 8.79
CA VAL A 146 -0.58 7.45 9.96
C VAL A 146 -1.84 7.99 10.65
N SER A 147 -2.99 7.95 9.98
CA SER A 147 -4.29 8.35 10.54
C SER A 147 -5.42 7.71 9.74
N GLY A 148 -6.56 7.47 10.39
CA GLY A 148 -7.79 7.00 9.77
C GLY A 148 -7.66 5.58 9.21
N GLY A 149 -8.50 5.25 8.24
CA GLY A 149 -8.70 3.89 7.75
C GLY A 149 -10.07 3.32 8.16
N PRO A 150 -10.26 1.99 8.13
CA PRO A 150 -9.28 0.97 7.77
C PRO A 150 -8.82 1.09 6.31
N MET A 151 -7.65 0.54 6.01
CA MET A 151 -7.07 0.53 4.65
C MET A 151 -6.78 -0.90 4.22
N THR A 152 -6.88 -1.19 2.92
CA THR A 152 -6.72 -2.55 2.42
C THR A 152 -5.65 -2.64 1.35
N TRP A 153 -4.81 -3.68 1.44
CA TRP A 153 -3.89 -4.09 0.37
C TRP A 153 -4.21 -5.51 -0.09
N PHE A 154 -3.83 -5.83 -1.32
CA PHE A 154 -3.96 -7.16 -1.89
C PHE A 154 -2.63 -7.64 -2.42
N PHE A 155 -2.37 -8.93 -2.24
CA PHE A 155 -1.16 -9.57 -2.73
C PHE A 155 -1.50 -10.95 -3.29
N ARG A 156 -0.79 -11.37 -4.33
CA ARG A 156 -0.89 -12.75 -4.84
C ARG A 156 0.17 -13.62 -4.18
N LEU A 157 -0.26 -14.69 -3.49
CA LEU A 157 0.63 -15.71 -2.94
C LEU A 157 1.19 -16.65 -4.03
N PRO A 158 2.27 -17.41 -3.77
CA PRO A 158 2.87 -18.30 -4.76
C PRO A 158 1.92 -19.38 -5.30
N ASP A 159 0.99 -19.86 -4.47
CA ASP A 159 -0.06 -20.81 -4.84
C ASP A 159 -1.19 -20.19 -5.70
N GLY A 160 -1.12 -18.89 -5.96
CA GLY A 160 -2.09 -18.15 -6.77
C GLY A 160 -3.25 -17.55 -5.98
N VAL A 161 -3.36 -17.81 -4.67
CA VAL A 161 -4.38 -17.21 -3.82
C VAL A 161 -4.16 -15.70 -3.74
N ILE A 162 -5.23 -14.91 -3.92
CA ILE A 162 -5.19 -13.47 -3.71
C ILE A 162 -5.63 -13.19 -2.27
N VAL A 163 -4.72 -12.65 -1.46
CA VAL A 163 -5.01 -12.30 -0.08
C VAL A 163 -5.43 -10.85 0.06
N LYS A 164 -6.35 -10.59 0.99
CA LYS A 164 -6.81 -9.26 1.40
C LYS A 164 -6.21 -8.94 2.77
N LEU A 165 -5.26 -8.01 2.82
CA LEU A 165 -4.66 -7.49 4.03
C LEU A 165 -5.45 -6.28 4.51
N SER A 166 -6.23 -6.44 5.58
CA SER A 166 -6.98 -5.37 6.22
C SER A 166 -6.15 -4.76 7.35
N VAL A 167 -5.75 -3.51 7.14
CA VAL A 167 -4.99 -2.69 8.09
C VAL A 167 -6.00 -1.88 8.93
N PRO A 168 -6.00 -2.03 10.26
CA PRO A 168 -6.90 -1.29 11.14
C PRO A 168 -6.76 0.22 11.03
N ALA A 169 -7.81 0.93 11.41
CA ALA A 169 -7.75 2.39 11.53
C ALA A 169 -6.69 2.81 12.58
N VAL A 170 -6.08 3.96 12.35
CA VAL A 170 -5.12 4.59 13.26
C VAL A 170 -5.78 5.81 13.91
N GLU A 171 -6.06 5.70 15.21
CA GLU A 171 -6.54 6.82 16.01
C GLU A 171 -5.38 7.64 16.59
N ILE A 172 -5.66 8.85 17.08
CA ILE A 172 -4.64 9.64 17.76
C ILE A 172 -4.13 8.91 19.00
N GLY A 173 -2.80 8.88 19.16
CA GLY A 173 -2.13 8.13 20.21
C GLY A 173 -1.81 6.68 19.84
N ASP A 174 -2.30 6.19 18.71
CA ASP A 174 -1.98 4.85 18.21
C ASP A 174 -0.64 4.83 17.47
N GLN A 175 -0.10 3.63 17.27
CA GLN A 175 1.02 3.44 16.35
C GLN A 175 0.51 3.41 14.92
N ALA A 176 1.28 4.00 14.02
CA ALA A 176 1.06 3.92 12.58
C ALA A 176 1.38 2.50 12.08
N TRP A 177 0.70 2.10 11.02
CA TRP A 177 0.97 0.84 10.32
C TRP A 177 1.92 1.09 9.16
N ARG A 178 3.04 0.37 9.11
CA ARG A 178 4.00 0.45 8.01
C ARG A 178 4.04 -0.86 7.24
N LEU A 179 3.88 -0.77 5.93
CA LEU A 179 3.94 -1.87 5.00
C LEU A 179 5.17 -1.68 4.10
N SER A 180 5.92 -2.75 3.84
CA SER A 180 6.93 -2.78 2.80
C SER A 180 6.68 -3.95 1.86
N TYR A 181 6.70 -3.68 0.56
CA TYR A 181 6.43 -4.69 -0.47
C TYR A 181 7.18 -4.38 -1.78
N PRO A 182 7.46 -5.39 -2.61
CA PRO A 182 8.06 -5.20 -3.92
C PRO A 182 6.98 -4.85 -4.95
N GLY A 183 7.21 -3.80 -5.73
CA GLY A 183 6.33 -3.40 -6.83
C GLY A 183 6.35 -4.39 -8.00
N LYS A 184 7.35 -5.27 -8.09
CA LYS A 184 7.49 -6.26 -9.18
C LYS A 184 6.53 -7.46 -9.07
N ARG A 185 5.82 -7.61 -7.95
CA ARG A 185 4.84 -8.69 -7.75
C ARG A 185 3.41 -8.15 -7.81
N PRO A 186 2.42 -8.95 -8.26
CA PRO A 186 1.03 -8.53 -8.33
C PRO A 186 0.52 -8.05 -6.97
N HIS A 187 0.21 -6.76 -6.89
CA HIS A 187 -0.32 -6.11 -5.70
C HIS A 187 -1.39 -5.09 -6.08
N GLY A 188 -2.18 -4.69 -5.09
CA GLY A 188 -3.18 -3.63 -5.23
C GLY A 188 -3.54 -3.03 -3.87
N ALA A 189 -4.30 -1.96 -3.88
CA ALA A 189 -4.81 -1.31 -2.68
C ALA A 189 -6.24 -0.80 -2.87
N PHE A 190 -7.02 -0.82 -1.79
CA PHE A 190 -8.34 -0.21 -1.71
C PHE A 190 -8.34 0.79 -0.57
N LEU A 191 -8.33 2.07 -0.93
CA LEU A 191 -8.22 3.21 -0.02
C LEU A 191 -9.57 3.95 0.02
N ASP A 192 -10.59 3.28 0.52
CA ASP A 192 -11.99 3.74 0.48
C ASP A 192 -12.46 4.39 1.79
N ALA A 193 -11.60 4.46 2.80
CA ALA A 193 -11.89 5.09 4.08
C ALA A 193 -12.42 6.51 3.91
N GLN A 194 -13.36 6.90 4.78
CA GLN A 194 -13.93 8.25 4.76
C GLN A 194 -12.85 9.32 4.99
N HIS A 195 -11.93 9.04 5.91
CA HIS A 195 -10.73 9.84 6.15
C HIS A 195 -9.53 8.93 6.36
N GLY A 196 -8.33 9.45 6.12
CA GLY A 196 -7.10 8.77 6.41
C GLY A 196 -5.92 9.33 5.62
N LEU A 197 -4.73 9.13 6.16
CA LEU A 197 -3.49 9.62 5.61
C LEU A 197 -2.49 8.47 5.48
N VAL A 198 -1.90 8.34 4.29
CA VAL A 198 -0.81 7.40 4.02
C VAL A 198 0.42 8.16 3.53
N VAL A 199 1.52 8.10 4.28
CA VAL A 199 2.83 8.58 3.83
C VAL A 199 3.49 7.47 3.03
N ALA A 200 3.70 7.73 1.74
CA ALA A 200 4.16 6.77 0.77
C ALA A 200 5.58 7.08 0.31
N TYR A 201 6.43 6.07 0.33
CA TYR A 201 7.76 6.07 -0.26
C TYR A 201 7.81 4.99 -1.33
N ALA A 202 8.56 5.27 -2.39
CA ALA A 202 9.06 4.25 -3.29
C ALA A 202 10.48 4.59 -3.71
N HIS A 203 11.27 3.57 -4.04
CA HIS A 203 12.61 3.73 -4.59
C HIS A 203 12.91 2.63 -5.62
N GLY A 204 13.84 2.90 -6.54
CA GLY A 204 14.22 1.95 -7.59
C GLY A 204 14.67 2.64 -8.87
N PRO A 205 14.13 2.30 -10.06
CA PRO A 205 14.43 3.04 -11.29
C PRO A 205 14.02 4.51 -11.17
N LYS A 206 14.52 5.37 -12.07
CA LYS A 206 14.14 6.80 -12.09
C LYS A 206 12.64 6.95 -12.36
N GLU A 207 12.12 6.18 -13.30
CA GLU A 207 10.71 6.18 -13.67
C GLU A 207 10.18 4.74 -13.75
N PHE A 208 8.88 4.59 -13.53
CA PHE A 208 8.18 3.32 -13.70
C PHE A 208 6.79 3.52 -14.34
N VAL A 209 6.18 2.42 -14.74
CA VAL A 209 4.81 2.34 -15.25
C VAL A 209 4.02 1.35 -14.39
N ILE A 210 2.77 1.70 -14.07
CA ILE A 210 1.82 0.75 -13.50
C ILE A 210 1.29 -0.16 -14.61
N ARG A 211 1.53 -1.46 -14.48
CA ARG A 211 1.15 -2.46 -15.49
C ARG A 211 0.06 -3.37 -14.98
N TYR A 212 -1.07 -3.33 -15.66
CA TYR A 212 -2.20 -4.25 -15.47
C TYR A 212 -2.12 -5.48 -16.38
N GLU A 213 -1.15 -5.49 -17.30
CA GLU A 213 -0.87 -6.59 -18.21
C GLU A 213 0.64 -6.65 -18.40
N SER A 214 1.22 -7.84 -18.30
CA SER A 214 2.62 -8.10 -18.59
C SER A 214 2.83 -9.59 -18.77
N SER A 215 3.29 -9.99 -19.95
CA SER A 215 3.51 -11.41 -20.27
C SER A 215 4.68 -12.04 -19.49
N SER A 216 5.61 -11.20 -19.05
CA SER A 216 6.85 -11.59 -18.36
C SER A 216 6.78 -11.48 -16.83
N ALA A 217 5.69 -10.94 -16.28
CA ALA A 217 5.51 -10.80 -14.84
C ALA A 217 5.16 -12.15 -14.17
N GLU A 218 5.75 -12.41 -13.01
CA GLU A 218 5.30 -13.49 -12.15
C GLU A 218 3.84 -13.26 -11.76
N GLY A 219 2.96 -14.25 -11.99
CA GLY A 219 1.54 -14.11 -11.70
C GLY A 219 0.77 -13.24 -12.69
N ALA A 220 1.28 -13.06 -13.92
CA ALA A 220 0.66 -12.30 -15.01
C ALA A 220 -0.86 -12.49 -15.17
N ALA A 221 -1.35 -13.73 -15.03
CA ALA A 221 -2.77 -14.07 -15.18
C ALA A 221 -3.71 -13.37 -14.18
N ALA A 222 -3.18 -12.85 -13.06
CA ALA A 222 -3.97 -12.12 -12.07
C ALA A 222 -4.00 -10.60 -12.34
N LEU A 223 -3.09 -10.08 -13.16
CA LEU A 223 -2.97 -8.64 -13.40
C LEU A 223 -4.24 -8.08 -14.05
N GLY A 224 -4.57 -6.83 -13.73
CA GLY A 224 -5.76 -6.14 -14.22
C GLY A 224 -7.07 -6.59 -13.57
N THR A 225 -7.04 -7.63 -12.75
CA THR A 225 -8.20 -8.15 -12.01
C THR A 225 -8.03 -7.96 -10.51
N ASN A 226 -9.10 -8.13 -9.74
CA ASN A 226 -9.00 -8.38 -8.31
C ASN A 226 -10.29 -9.09 -7.84
N PRO A 227 -10.20 -10.35 -7.36
CA PRO A 227 -11.39 -11.11 -6.99
C PRO A 227 -12.14 -10.51 -5.79
N TRP A 228 -11.51 -9.65 -4.99
CA TRP A 228 -12.12 -8.98 -3.85
C TRP A 228 -12.91 -7.73 -4.19
N ILE A 229 -12.88 -7.29 -5.45
CA ILE A 229 -13.49 -6.03 -5.87
C ILE A 229 -14.42 -6.26 -7.04
N ASP A 230 -15.65 -5.78 -6.88
CA ASP A 230 -16.60 -5.65 -7.97
C ASP A 230 -16.33 -4.34 -8.72
N PHE A 231 -15.88 -4.46 -9.98
CA PHE A 231 -15.63 -3.34 -10.88
C PHE A 231 -16.79 -3.08 -11.87
N GLY A 232 -17.87 -3.88 -11.82
CA GLY A 232 -18.96 -3.82 -12.80
C GLY A 232 -19.98 -2.70 -12.55
N GLY A 233 -20.00 -2.13 -11.35
CA GLY A 233 -20.91 -1.06 -10.95
C GLY A 233 -20.43 0.34 -11.34
N ASN A 234 -21.14 1.36 -10.84
CA ASN A 234 -20.75 2.77 -11.03
C ASN A 234 -19.41 3.08 -10.35
N ALA A 235 -19.09 2.48 -9.20
CA ALA A 235 -17.81 2.64 -8.54
C ALA A 235 -17.31 1.27 -8.07
N PRO A 236 -15.98 1.04 -8.04
CA PRO A 236 -15.41 -0.18 -7.47
C PRO A 236 -15.90 -0.38 -6.04
N ARG A 237 -16.27 -1.61 -5.69
CA ARG A 237 -16.80 -1.95 -4.36
C ARG A 237 -16.12 -3.19 -3.81
N MET A 238 -15.69 -3.12 -2.56
CA MET A 238 -15.14 -4.26 -1.83
C MET A 238 -16.23 -5.35 -1.66
N LEU A 239 -15.85 -6.60 -1.88
CA LEU A 239 -16.65 -7.76 -1.58
C LEU A 239 -16.31 -8.28 -0.17
N ASP A 240 -17.35 -8.64 0.58
CA ASP A 240 -17.20 -9.18 1.93
C ASP A 240 -16.52 -10.55 1.90
N ASN A 241 -16.98 -11.40 0.98
CA ASN A 241 -16.47 -12.75 0.77
C ASN A 241 -16.31 -13.03 -0.73
N VAL A 242 -15.32 -13.86 -1.05
CA VAL A 242 -15.12 -14.37 -2.40
C VAL A 242 -15.12 -15.88 -2.35
N SER A 243 -16.19 -16.48 -2.86
CA SER A 243 -16.26 -17.90 -3.16
C SER A 243 -15.44 -18.14 -4.43
N SER A 244 -14.56 -19.14 -4.38
CA SER A 244 -13.93 -19.72 -5.57
C SER A 244 -14.97 -20.23 -6.55
#